data_AF-A0A960HWE3-F1
#
_entry.id   AF-A0A960HWE3-F1
#
_cell.length_a   1.000
_cell.length_b   1.000
_cell.length_c   1.000
_cell.angle_alpha   90.00
_cell.angle_beta   90.00
_cell.angle_gamma   90.00
#
_symmetry.space_group_name_H-M   'P 1'
#
loop_
_entity.id
_entity.type
_entity.pdbx_description
1 polymer ?
#
loop_
_entity_poly.entity_id
_entity_poly.type
_entity_poly.pdbx_seq_one_letter_code
_entity_poly.pdbx_strand_id
1 'polypeptide(L)'
;FDERDLSSVKLLVMGGAASPPALVEEARRRFDAGYSIRWSSTESGGVGTATAPDAPDNEALHTVGRPRPGMGLQVRGDDGSVLPAGEVGEVWLRS
;
A
#
# COMPACT_ATOMS: atom_id res chain seq x y z
N PHE A 1 -3.78 -2.38 25.60
CA PHE A 1 -2.62 -2.38 24.68
C PHE A 1 -1.37 -1.94 25.40
N ASP A 2 -1.46 -0.90 26.23
CA ASP A 2 -0.31 -0.27 26.90
C ASP A 2 0.45 -1.16 27.90
N GLU A 3 -0.16 -2.27 28.35
CA GLU A 3 0.48 -3.26 29.23
C GLU A 3 0.98 -4.52 28.49
N ARG A 4 0.93 -4.55 27.16
CA ARG A 4 1.37 -5.70 26.35
C ARG A 4 2.76 -5.44 25.77
N ASP A 5 3.63 -6.43 25.85
CA ASP A 5 4.88 -6.44 25.09
C ASP A 5 4.57 -6.73 23.61
N LEU A 6 4.82 -5.76 22.74
CA LEU A 6 4.63 -5.86 21.29
C LEU A 6 5.96 -5.94 20.52
N SER A 7 7.09 -6.04 21.22
CA SER A 7 8.44 -5.96 20.63
C SER A 7 8.75 -7.08 19.62
N SER A 8 7.99 -8.17 19.64
CA SER A 8 8.08 -9.27 18.66
C SER A 8 7.42 -8.94 17.32
N VAL A 9 6.51 -7.96 17.27
CA VAL A 9 5.88 -7.50 16.03
C VAL A 9 6.87 -6.64 15.26
N LYS A 10 7.21 -7.03 14.04
CA LYS A 10 8.18 -6.31 13.19
C LYS A 10 7.56 -5.59 12.01
N LEU A 11 6.39 -6.02 11.58
CA LEU A 11 5.70 -5.47 10.42
C LEU A 11 4.19 -5.62 10.58
N LEU A 12 3.49 -4.51 10.38
CA LEU A 12 2.05 -4.45 10.23
C LEU A 12 1.74 -4.47 8.72
N VAL A 13 0.85 -5.37 8.30
CA VAL A 13 0.44 -5.48 6.89
C VAL A 13 -1.05 -5.23 6.80
N MET A 14 -1.42 -4.18 6.07
CA MET A 14 -2.81 -3.71 5.98
C MET A 14 -3.27 -3.72 4.52
N GLY A 15 -4.53 -4.01 4.29
CA GLY A 15 -5.12 -4.03 2.95
C GLY A 15 -6.64 -4.11 3.01
N GLY A 16 -7.28 -4.13 1.84
CA GLY A 16 -8.74 -4.17 1.69
C GLY A 16 -9.44 -2.81 1.80
N ALA A 17 -8.84 -1.85 2.51
CA ALA A 17 -9.28 -0.46 2.55
C ALA A 17 -8.10 0.50 2.66
N ALA A 18 -8.31 1.77 2.31
CA ALA A 18 -7.33 2.82 2.52
C ALA A 18 -7.04 2.99 4.02
N SER A 19 -5.77 3.03 4.38
CA SER A 19 -5.35 3.31 5.77
C SER A 19 -5.30 4.83 5.99
N PRO A 20 -6.04 5.38 6.97
CA PRO A 20 -5.93 6.81 7.29
C PRO A 20 -4.51 7.16 7.78
N PRO A 21 -3.93 8.31 7.39
CA PRO A 21 -2.58 8.70 7.83
C PRO A 21 -2.38 8.62 9.35
N ALA A 22 -3.33 9.17 10.12
CA ALA A 22 -3.29 9.14 11.59
C ALA A 22 -3.27 7.71 12.17
N LEU A 23 -3.88 6.73 11.49
CA LEU A 23 -3.82 5.34 11.90
C LEU A 23 -2.43 4.75 11.65
N VAL A 24 -1.82 5.06 10.50
CA VAL A 24 -0.47 4.60 10.15
C VAL A 24 0.55 5.14 11.15
N GLU A 25 0.50 6.44 11.44
CA GLU A 25 1.38 7.10 12.42
C GLU A 25 1.26 6.46 13.81
N GLU A 26 0.03 6.33 14.32
CA GLU A 26 -0.20 5.79 15.65
C GLU A 26 0.19 4.31 15.74
N ALA A 27 -0.06 3.53 14.70
CA ALA A 27 0.33 2.13 14.66
C ALA A 27 1.86 1.96 14.63
N ARG A 28 2.57 2.71 13.78
CA ARG A 28 4.04 2.71 13.75
C ARG A 28 4.62 3.09 15.11
N ARG A 29 4.07 4.13 15.75
CA ARG A 29 4.51 4.61 17.07
C ARG A 29 4.27 3.58 18.19
N ARG A 30 3.11 2.94 18.21
CA ARG A 30 2.76 1.98 19.28
C ARG A 30 3.49 0.64 19.15
N PHE A 31 3.70 0.17 17.93
CA PHE A 31 4.33 -1.13 17.69
C PHE A 31 5.84 -1.05 17.47
N ASP A 32 6.40 0.15 17.25
CA ASP A 32 7.80 0.35 16.85
C ASP A 32 8.21 -0.59 15.70
N ALA A 33 7.33 -0.66 14.70
CA ALA A 33 7.37 -1.63 13.61
C ALA A 33 7.12 -0.96 12.27
N GLY A 34 7.59 -1.60 11.20
CA GLY A 34 7.25 -1.20 9.83
C GLY A 34 5.75 -1.30 9.57
N TYR A 35 5.26 -0.56 8.57
CA TYR A 35 3.86 -0.58 8.16
C TYR A 35 3.77 -0.64 6.65
N SER A 36 3.21 -1.74 6.13
CA SER A 36 3.06 -1.98 4.69
C SER A 36 1.58 -1.98 4.31
N ILE A 37 1.19 -0.99 3.48
CA ILE A 37 -0.14 -0.94 2.86
C ILE A 37 -0.09 -1.76 1.59
N ARG A 38 -1.06 -2.65 1.40
CA ARG A 38 -1.22 -3.49 0.22
C ARG A 38 -2.57 -3.23 -0.43
N TRP A 39 -2.54 -2.95 -1.72
CA TRP A 39 -3.72 -2.88 -2.54
C TRP A 39 -3.74 -4.04 -3.54
N SER A 40 -4.88 -4.71 -3.61
CA SER A 40 -5.16 -5.83 -4.52
C SER A 40 -6.66 -6.02 -4.60
N SER A 41 -7.11 -6.87 -5.52
CA SER A 41 -8.48 -7.36 -5.55
C SER A 41 -8.52 -8.89 -5.57
N THR A 42 -9.71 -9.46 -5.49
CA THR A 42 -9.90 -10.91 -5.66
C THR A 42 -9.54 -11.33 -7.09
N GLU A 43 -9.92 -10.51 -8.08
CA GLU A 43 -9.66 -10.70 -9.51
C GLU A 43 -8.16 -10.63 -9.86
N SER A 44 -7.38 -9.88 -9.07
CA SER A 44 -5.91 -9.84 -9.22
C SER A 44 -5.19 -11.00 -8.51
N GLY A 45 -5.94 -11.98 -7.98
CA GLY A 45 -5.37 -13.12 -7.24
C GLY A 45 -4.75 -12.73 -5.90
N GLY A 46 -5.13 -11.57 -5.34
CA GLY A 46 -4.55 -11.06 -4.09
C GLY A 46 -3.15 -10.45 -4.25
N VAL A 47 -2.70 -10.19 -5.48
CA VAL A 47 -1.43 -9.51 -5.76
C VAL A 47 -1.71 -8.17 -6.42
N GLY A 48 -0.96 -7.13 -6.06
CA GLY A 48 -1.12 -5.79 -6.59
C GLY A 48 0.08 -4.92 -6.21
N THR A 49 -0.17 -3.83 -5.49
CA THR A 49 0.88 -2.92 -5.03
C THR A 49 1.14 -3.08 -3.53
N ALA A 50 2.34 -2.68 -3.10
CA ALA A 50 2.66 -2.57 -1.68
C ALA A 50 3.64 -1.43 -1.40
N THR A 51 3.48 -0.75 -0.27
CA THR A 51 4.55 0.09 0.28
C THR A 51 5.64 -0.79 0.90
N ALA A 52 6.89 -0.33 0.84
CA ALA A 52 7.99 -1.01 1.51
C ALA A 52 7.81 -0.99 3.05
N PRO A 53 8.30 -2.00 3.79
CA PRO A 53 8.24 -2.00 5.26
C PRO A 53 8.87 -0.76 5.92
N ASP A 54 9.90 -0.21 5.29
CA ASP A 54 10.68 0.95 5.68
C ASP A 54 10.37 2.19 4.82
N ALA A 55 9.20 2.22 4.16
CA ALA A 55 8.79 3.32 3.32
C ALA A 55 8.83 4.67 4.08
N PRO A 56 9.35 5.73 3.43
CA PRO A 56 9.33 7.07 4.01
C PRO A 56 7.88 7.54 4.23
N ASP A 57 7.68 8.49 5.14
CA ASP A 57 6.35 8.91 5.57
C ASP A 57 5.47 9.38 4.40
N ASN A 58 6.04 10.10 3.42
CA ASN A 58 5.28 10.54 2.25
C ASN A 58 4.68 9.37 1.46
N GLU A 59 5.39 8.23 1.36
CA GLU A 59 4.90 7.03 0.69
C GLU A 59 3.94 6.24 1.61
N ALA A 60 4.33 6.05 2.87
CA ALA A 60 3.59 5.25 3.84
C ALA A 60 2.22 5.85 4.22
N LEU A 61 2.11 7.18 4.20
CA LEU A 61 0.89 7.88 4.62
C LEU A 61 -0.08 8.17 3.46
N HIS A 62 0.40 8.23 2.23
CA HIS A 62 -0.38 8.77 1.11
C HIS A 62 -0.47 7.87 -0.12
N THR A 63 0.10 6.67 -0.07
CA THR A 63 0.13 5.78 -1.24
C THR A 63 -0.15 4.33 -0.87
N VAL A 64 -0.40 3.51 -1.89
CA VAL A 64 -0.44 2.03 -1.79
C VAL A 64 0.86 1.40 -2.30
N GLY A 65 1.92 2.22 -2.42
CA GLY A 65 3.24 1.84 -2.87
C GLY A 65 3.33 1.42 -4.33
N ARG A 66 4.25 0.50 -4.64
CA ARG A 66 4.63 0.13 -6.01
C ARG A 66 4.12 -1.27 -6.38
N PRO A 67 3.95 -1.57 -7.68
CA PRO A 67 3.64 -2.92 -8.14
C PRO A 67 4.65 -3.93 -7.59
N ARG A 68 4.15 -5.09 -7.16
CA ARG A 68 4.98 -6.19 -6.68
C ARG A 68 5.86 -6.73 -7.82
N PRO A 69 7.04 -7.33 -7.51
CA PRO A 69 7.91 -7.90 -8.54
C PRO A 69 7.16 -8.86 -9.46
N GLY A 70 7.35 -8.69 -10.78
CA GLY A 70 6.66 -9.47 -11.81
C GLY A 70 5.34 -8.90 -12.29
N MET A 71 4.77 -7.89 -11.63
CA MET A 71 3.51 -7.27 -12.04
C MET A 71 3.71 -6.06 -12.96
N GLY A 72 2.81 -5.92 -13.93
CA GLY A 72 2.61 -4.69 -14.69
C GLY A 72 1.45 -3.87 -14.13
N LEU A 73 1.61 -2.56 -14.05
CA LEU A 73 0.55 -1.61 -13.69
C LEU A 73 0.52 -0.46 -14.70
N GLN A 74 -0.68 -0.07 -15.13
CA GLN A 74 -0.91 1.12 -15.95
C GLN A 74 -2.06 1.93 -15.36
N VAL A 75 -2.00 3.24 -15.53
CA VAL A 75 -3.14 4.15 -15.31
C VAL A 75 -3.69 4.52 -16.69
N ARG A 76 -4.99 4.35 -16.89
CA ARG A 76 -5.64 4.56 -18.19
C ARG A 76 -6.82 5.52 -18.12
N GLY A 77 -7.04 6.26 -19.19
CA GLY A 77 -8.23 7.11 -19.35
C GLY A 77 -9.45 6.29 -19.80
N ASP A 78 -10.60 6.96 -19.88
CA ASP A 78 -11.89 6.35 -20.24
C ASP A 78 -11.89 5.73 -21.65
N ASP A 79 -11.00 6.18 -22.53
CA ASP A 79 -10.80 5.65 -23.88
C ASP A 79 -9.82 4.45 -23.94
N GLY A 80 -9.28 4.04 -22.79
CA GLY A 80 -8.32 2.94 -22.65
C GLY A 80 -6.86 3.30 -22.99
N SER A 81 -6.57 4.56 -23.29
CA SER A 81 -5.21 5.05 -23.53
C SER A 81 -4.40 5.12 -22.23
N VAL A 82 -3.08 4.95 -22.32
CA VAL A 82 -2.18 5.05 -21.16
C VAL A 82 -1.95 6.54 -20.85
N LEU A 83 -2.22 6.94 -19.60
CA LEU A 83 -2.03 8.31 -19.15
C LEU A 83 -0.59 8.57 -18.68
N PRO A 84 -0.10 9.82 -18.79
CA PRO A 84 1.20 10.20 -18.26
C PRO A 84 1.22 10.20 -16.73
N ALA A 85 2.43 10.20 -16.16
CA ALA A 85 2.60 10.23 -14.70
C ALA A 85 1.98 11.49 -14.09
N GLY A 86 1.22 11.31 -13.01
CA GLY A 86 0.53 12.38 -12.28
C GLY A 86 -0.96 12.54 -12.62
N GLU A 87 -1.41 11.94 -13.73
CA GLU A 87 -2.82 11.96 -14.11
C GLU A 87 -3.64 10.87 -13.38
N VAL A 88 -4.92 11.16 -13.16
CA VAL A 88 -5.86 10.25 -12.50
C VAL A 88 -6.64 9.45 -13.55
N GLY A 89 -6.75 8.14 -13.33
CA GLY A 89 -7.48 7.23 -14.21
C GLY A 89 -7.68 5.84 -13.62
N GLU A 90 -8.14 4.90 -14.44
CA GLU A 90 -8.39 3.51 -14.05
C GLU A 90 -7.08 2.72 -13.92
N VAL A 91 -6.97 1.91 -12.87
CA VAL A 91 -5.80 1.05 -12.63
C VAL A 91 -5.97 -0.29 -13.36
N TRP A 92 -5.05 -0.56 -14.29
CA TRP A 92 -4.99 -1.81 -15.05
C TRP A 92 -3.79 -2.63 -14.60
N LEU A 93 -4.03 -3.87 -14.18
CA LEU A 93 -3.00 -4.81 -13.73
C LEU A 93 -2.76 -5.92 -14.75
N ARG A 94 -1.50 -6.37 -14.83
CA ARG A 94 -1.09 -7.62 -15.49
C ARG A 94 -0.26 -8.43 -14.51
N SER A 95 -0.70 -9.65 -14.22
CA SER A 95 -0.02 -10.64 -13.37
C SER A 95 0.65 -11.72 -14.19
#